data_AF-A0AAE4F0L3-F1
#
_entry.id   AF-A0AAE4F0L3-F1
#
_cell.length_a   1.000
_cell.length_b   1.000
_cell.length_c   1.000
_cell.angle_alpha   90.00
_cell.angle_beta   90.00
_cell.angle_gamma   90.00
#
_symmetry.space_group_name_H-M   'P 1'
#
loop_
_entity.id
_entity.type
_entity.pdbx_description
1 polymer ?
#
loop_
_entity_poly.entity_id
_entity_poly.type
_entity_poly.pdbx_seq_one_letter_code
_entity_poly.pdbx_strand_id
1 'polypeptide(L)'
;MFWMCTRCGTVHTQNPDECRECTATTFEPVAESDLQSSSSTGPDALDDTETQTYGTTPDPEFESSPDVAVDGTVEASQHDTLPAHKEASGSGLTATARRVYHTFRATLLAPVALFRQYLLPILAFATVVVVVLWLLS
;
A
#
# COMPACT_ATOMS: atom_id res chain seq x y z
N MET A 1 -16.13 -2.88 21.56
CA MET A 1 -15.60 -1.60 21.01
C MET A 1 -14.61 -1.97 19.92
N PHE A 2 -14.80 -1.47 18.71
CA PHE A 2 -13.91 -1.76 17.57
C PHE A 2 -12.83 -0.70 17.47
N TRP A 3 -11.68 -1.07 16.92
CA TRP A 3 -10.51 -0.20 16.77
C TRP A 3 -10.07 -0.19 15.31
N MET A 4 -10.06 0.97 14.68
CA MET A 4 -9.64 1.12 13.29
C MET A 4 -8.22 1.67 13.24
N CYS A 5 -7.37 1.02 12.44
CA CYS A 5 -6.03 1.51 12.20
C CYS A 5 -6.07 2.77 11.33
N THR A 6 -5.46 3.87 11.80
CA THR A 6 -5.46 5.15 11.08
C THR A 6 -4.62 5.12 9.81
N ARG A 7 -3.76 4.11 9.63
CA ARG A 7 -2.85 3.98 8.50
C ARG A 7 -3.41 3.14 7.36
N CYS A 8 -4.08 2.03 7.65
CA CYS A 8 -4.58 1.11 6.63
C CYS A 8 -6.11 0.91 6.67
N GLY A 9 -6.82 1.48 7.64
CA GLY A 9 -8.27 1.35 7.77
C GLY A 9 -8.75 -0.02 8.23
N THR A 10 -7.84 -0.96 8.57
CA THR A 10 -8.22 -2.28 9.06
C THR A 10 -8.89 -2.16 10.43
N VAL A 11 -10.03 -2.84 10.59
CA VAL A 11 -10.83 -2.84 11.81
C VAL A 11 -10.47 -4.06 12.65
N HIS A 12 -10.20 -3.83 13.93
CA HIS A 12 -9.85 -4.82 14.92
C HIS A 12 -10.94 -4.91 15.99
N THR A 13 -11.21 -6.14 16.45
CA THR A 13 -12.20 -6.43 17.49
C THR A 13 -11.73 -6.07 18.90
N GLN A 14 -10.42 -5.87 19.08
CA GLN A 14 -9.75 -5.45 20.30
C GLN A 14 -8.69 -4.40 19.95
N ASN A 15 -8.24 -3.59 20.92
CA ASN A 15 -7.16 -2.62 20.71
C ASN A 15 -5.82 -3.38 20.65
N PRO A 16 -5.16 -3.51 19.49
CA PRO A 16 -3.87 -4.19 19.42
C PRO A 16 -2.73 -3.19 19.69
N ASP A 17 -1.57 -3.69 20.15
CA ASP A 17 -0.38 -2.84 20.30
C ASP A 17 0.20 -2.43 18.93
N GLU A 18 0.05 -3.31 17.92
CA GLU A 18 0.47 -3.06 16.55
C GLU A 18 -0.52 -3.64 15.53
N CYS A 19 -0.66 -2.97 14.39
CA CYS A 19 -1.50 -3.44 13.30
C CYS A 19 -0.77 -4.54 12.53
N ARG A 20 -1.36 -5.73 12.41
CA ARG A 20 -0.78 -6.86 11.67
C ARG A 20 -0.51 -6.55 10.19
N GLU A 21 -1.30 -5.65 9.60
CA GLU A 21 -1.25 -5.32 8.16
C GLU A 21 -0.17 -4.27 7.85
N CYS A 22 -0.01 -3.27 8.71
CA CYS A 22 0.83 -2.11 8.40
C CYS A 22 1.79 -1.68 9.53
N THR A 23 1.83 -2.44 10.63
CA THR A 23 2.70 -2.23 11.81
C THR A 23 2.52 -0.86 12.48
N ALA A 24 1.42 -0.16 12.18
CA ALA A 24 1.09 1.09 12.86
C ALA A 24 0.58 0.80 14.27
N THR A 25 0.88 1.70 15.20
CA THR A 25 0.49 1.61 16.63
C THR A 25 -0.59 2.62 17.00
N THR A 26 -1.18 3.30 16.01
CA THR A 26 -2.20 4.34 16.19
C THR A 26 -3.56 3.82 15.75
N PHE A 27 -4.52 3.86 16.68
CA PHE A 27 -5.86 3.33 16.47
C PHE A 27 -6.91 4.33 16.97
N GLU A 28 -8.02 4.40 16.23
CA GLU A 28 -9.19 5.17 16.62
C GLU A 28 -10.35 4.24 17.01
N PRO A 29 -11.09 4.54 18.10
CA PRO A 29 -12.25 3.76 18.47
C PRO A 29 -13.41 4.02 17.49
N VAL A 30 -14.03 2.95 17.03
CA VAL A 30 -15.16 3.02 16.09
C VAL A 30 -16.37 2.29 16.69
N ALA A 31 -17.55 2.90 16.55
CA ALA A 31 -18.81 2.28 16.97
C ALA A 31 -19.25 1.24 15.95
N GLU A 32 -19.89 0.17 16.42
CA GLU A 32 -20.37 -0.91 15.55
C GLU A 32 -21.38 -0.45 14.50
N SER A 33 -22.14 0.61 14.81
CA SER A 33 -23.08 1.27 13.90
C SER A 33 -22.41 1.86 12.66
N ASP A 34 -21.17 2.34 12.79
CA ASP A 34 -20.45 3.01 11.71
C ASP A 34 -19.83 2.00 10.74
N LEU A 35 -19.56 0.78 11.22
CA LEU A 35 -19.03 -0.33 10.41
C LEU A 35 -20.09 -0.97 9.51
N GLN A 36 -21.35 -0.98 9.96
CA GLN A 36 -22.46 -1.56 9.19
C GLN A 36 -22.80 -0.74 7.94
N SER A 37 -22.48 0.55 7.91
CA SER A 37 -22.74 1.41 6.74
C SER A 37 -21.79 1.17 5.57
N SER A 38 -20.67 0.46 5.78
CA SER A 38 -19.64 0.21 4.74
C SER A 38 -19.54 -1.26 4.30
N SER A 39 -20.38 -2.15 4.82
CA SER A 39 -20.39 -3.57 4.48
C SER A 39 -21.70 -3.97 3.79
N SER A 40 -21.89 -3.50 2.55
CA SER A 40 -22.86 -4.05 1.61
C SER A 40 -22.12 -4.59 0.39
N THR A 41 -21.35 -5.65 0.62
CA THR A 41 -21.00 -6.61 -0.42
C THR A 41 -20.96 -7.99 0.23
N GLY A 42 -22.09 -8.37 0.84
CA GLY A 42 -22.39 -9.78 0.99
C GLY A 42 -22.63 -10.35 -0.42
N PRO A 43 -22.24 -11.61 -0.72
CA PRO A 43 -22.63 -12.22 -1.97
C PRO A 43 -24.16 -12.14 -2.08
N ASP A 44 -24.66 -11.57 -3.19
CA ASP A 44 -26.08 -11.59 -3.49
C ASP A 44 -26.57 -13.04 -3.34
N ALA A 45 -27.59 -13.24 -2.50
CA ALA A 45 -28.26 -14.51 -2.41
C ALA A 45 -28.79 -14.82 -3.81
N LEU A 46 -28.29 -15.89 -4.42
CA LEU A 46 -28.81 -16.43 -5.67
C LEU A 46 -30.31 -16.68 -5.47
N ASP A 47 -31.12 -15.91 -6.19
CA ASP A 47 -32.55 -16.18 -6.30
C ASP A 47 -32.71 -17.49 -7.09
N ASP A 48 -33.35 -18.48 -6.47
CA ASP A 48 -33.47 -19.85 -7.01
C ASP A 48 -34.40 -19.96 -8.25
N THR A 49 -34.80 -18.85 -8.88
CA THR A 49 -35.82 -18.85 -9.94
C THR A 49 -35.35 -18.62 -11.37
N GLU A 50 -34.04 -18.49 -11.62
CA GLU A 50 -33.50 -18.30 -12.98
C GLU A 50 -32.33 -19.23 -13.33
N THR A 51 -32.60 -20.53 -13.42
CA THR A 51 -31.72 -21.46 -14.16
C THR A 51 -31.99 -21.35 -15.66
N GLN A 52 -31.56 -20.26 -16.28
CA GLN A 52 -31.43 -20.23 -17.73
C GLN A 52 -30.15 -20.98 -18.11
N THR A 53 -30.31 -22.21 -18.59
CA THR A 53 -29.26 -22.98 -19.26
C THR A 53 -28.82 -22.24 -20.53
N TYR A 54 -27.81 -21.39 -20.41
CA TYR A 54 -27.09 -20.83 -21.55
C TYR A 54 -25.68 -21.39 -21.62
N GLY A 55 -25.43 -22.11 -22.72
CA GLY A 55 -24.13 -22.15 -23.39
C GLY A 55 -23.06 -23.02 -22.74
N THR A 56 -22.33 -23.75 -23.58
CA THR A 56 -21.00 -24.27 -23.24
C THR A 56 -20.15 -23.13 -22.68
N THR A 57 -19.95 -23.11 -21.37
CA THR A 57 -18.86 -22.37 -20.75
C THR A 57 -17.57 -23.08 -21.18
N PRO A 58 -16.60 -22.41 -21.83
CA PRO A 58 -15.27 -22.96 -21.97
C PRO A 58 -14.77 -23.34 -20.58
N ASP A 59 -14.24 -24.55 -20.44
CA ASP A 59 -13.64 -25.02 -19.18
C ASP A 59 -12.65 -23.94 -18.72
N PRO A 60 -12.87 -23.28 -17.56
CA PRO A 60 -11.92 -22.29 -17.09
C PRO A 60 -10.61 -23.02 -16.84
N GLU A 61 -9.54 -22.55 -17.49
CA GLU A 61 -8.19 -23.03 -17.25
C GLU A 61 -7.81 -22.62 -15.81
N PHE A 62 -8.16 -23.47 -14.85
CA PHE A 62 -7.76 -23.28 -13.46
C PHE A 62 -6.24 -23.44 -13.41
N GLU A 63 -5.50 -22.33 -13.34
CA GLU A 63 -4.10 -22.34 -12.91
C GLU A 63 -4.08 -22.91 -11.49
N SER A 64 -3.65 -24.16 -11.36
CA SER A 64 -3.49 -24.82 -10.07
C SER A 64 -2.47 -24.04 -9.25
N SER A 65 -2.84 -23.76 -7.99
CA SER A 65 -1.96 -23.12 -7.04
C SER A 65 -0.61 -23.85 -6.99
N PRO A 66 0.51 -23.11 -6.91
CA PRO A 66 1.83 -23.72 -6.94
C PRO A 66 2.04 -24.62 -5.72
N ASP A 67 2.64 -25.78 -5.95
CA ASP A 67 3.00 -26.71 -4.89
C ASP A 67 4.03 -26.06 -3.95
N VAL A 68 3.72 -26.06 -2.66
CA VAL A 68 4.59 -25.53 -1.60
C VAL A 68 5.25 -26.71 -0.90
N ALA A 69 6.58 -26.75 -0.91
CA ALA A 69 7.33 -27.77 -0.20
C ALA A 69 7.13 -27.64 1.33
N VAL A 70 7.43 -28.72 2.08
CA VAL A 70 7.19 -28.79 3.53
C VAL A 70 8.01 -27.77 4.35
N ASP A 71 9.06 -27.21 3.74
CA ASP A 71 9.90 -26.14 4.30
C ASP A 71 9.38 -24.72 3.95
N GLY A 72 8.24 -24.63 3.26
CA GLY A 72 7.59 -23.37 2.86
C GLY A 72 8.15 -22.77 1.57
N THR A 73 9.06 -23.46 0.88
CA THR A 73 9.65 -22.97 -0.37
C THR A 73 8.73 -23.29 -1.55
N VAL A 74 8.48 -22.29 -2.41
CA VAL A 74 7.68 -22.46 -3.62
C VAL A 74 8.64 -22.79 -4.77
N GLU A 75 8.59 -24.01 -5.30
CA GLU A 75 9.36 -24.37 -6.49
C GLU A 75 8.62 -23.85 -7.74
N ALA A 76 9.17 -22.80 -8.34
CA ALA A 76 8.71 -22.32 -9.63
C ALA A 76 9.10 -23.35 -10.70
N SER A 77 8.16 -24.22 -11.09
CA SER A 77 8.34 -25.11 -12.22
C SER A 77 8.53 -24.28 -13.50
N GLN A 78 9.79 -24.17 -13.93
CA GLN A 78 10.22 -23.51 -15.15
C GLN A 78 9.74 -24.30 -16.36
N HIS A 79 8.54 -24.01 -16.85
CA HIS A 79 8.08 -24.48 -18.16
C HIS A 79 8.36 -23.43 -19.25
N ASP A 80 9.62 -23.01 -19.38
CA ASP A 80 10.06 -22.19 -20.51
C ASP A 80 10.57 -23.08 -21.64
N THR A 81 9.71 -23.25 -22.65
CA THR A 81 10.14 -23.57 -24.00
C THR A 81 10.91 -22.36 -24.55
N LEU A 82 12.23 -22.43 -24.48
CA LEU A 82 13.17 -21.49 -25.10
C LEU A 82 13.05 -21.55 -26.64
N PRO A 83 13.26 -20.42 -27.37
CA PRO A 83 14.64 -20.01 -27.59
C PRO A 83 14.93 -18.51 -27.46
N ALA A 84 16.06 -18.25 -26.82
CA ALA A 84 17.04 -17.19 -27.00
C ALA A 84 16.54 -15.81 -27.47
N HIS A 85 16.48 -14.85 -26.54
CA HIS A 85 16.95 -13.50 -26.83
C HIS A 85 17.58 -12.83 -25.59
N LYS A 86 18.91 -12.86 -25.60
CA LYS A 86 19.86 -11.89 -25.04
C LYS A 86 19.58 -11.32 -23.64
N GLU A 87 20.29 -11.92 -22.68
CA GLU A 87 20.72 -11.26 -21.46
C GLU A 87 21.40 -9.92 -21.77
N ALA A 88 20.84 -8.84 -21.23
CA ALA A 88 21.61 -7.77 -20.62
C ALA A 88 21.03 -7.66 -19.20
N SER A 89 21.47 -8.49 -18.26
CA SER A 89 22.65 -8.22 -17.44
C SER A 89 22.81 -6.72 -17.12
N GLY A 90 21.76 -6.18 -16.49
CA GLY A 90 21.82 -4.97 -15.65
C GLY A 90 21.52 -5.36 -14.20
N SER A 91 22.12 -6.46 -13.74
CA SER A 91 21.90 -7.11 -12.45
C SER A 91 22.36 -6.25 -11.27
N GLY A 92 21.49 -6.11 -10.27
CA GLY A 92 21.85 -5.72 -8.90
C GLY A 92 21.50 -4.29 -8.49
N LEU A 93 21.75 -3.29 -9.34
CA LEU A 93 21.58 -1.88 -8.98
C LEU A 93 20.14 -1.37 -9.07
N THR A 94 19.33 -1.92 -9.98
CA THR A 94 17.96 -1.42 -10.24
C THR A 94 16.95 -1.89 -9.20
N ALA A 95 17.11 -3.10 -8.64
CA ALA A 95 16.25 -3.62 -7.59
C ALA A 95 16.48 -2.93 -6.23
N THR A 96 17.75 -2.66 -5.90
CA THR A 96 18.13 -1.87 -4.71
C THR A 96 17.80 -0.39 -4.91
N ALA A 97 18.08 0.21 -6.07
CA ALA A 97 17.70 1.59 -6.36
C ALA A 97 16.19 1.81 -6.28
N ARG A 98 15.37 0.85 -6.74
CA ARG A 98 13.91 0.96 -6.66
C ARG A 98 13.44 0.91 -5.20
N ARG A 99 13.99 0.04 -4.35
CA ARG A 99 13.70 0.03 -2.90
C ARG A 99 14.12 1.33 -2.22
N VAL A 100 15.35 1.78 -2.46
CA VAL A 100 15.91 3.02 -1.89
C VAL A 100 15.10 4.23 -2.33
N TYR A 101 14.70 4.29 -3.61
CA TYR A 101 13.86 5.36 -4.14
C TYR A 101 12.50 5.44 -3.45
N HIS A 102 11.84 4.29 -3.22
CA HIS A 102 10.57 4.27 -2.50
C HIS A 102 10.72 4.65 -1.02
N THR A 103 11.81 4.26 -0.36
CA THR A 103 12.09 4.70 1.02
C THR A 103 12.38 6.19 1.07
N PHE A 104 13.28 6.69 0.22
CA PHE A 104 13.59 8.12 0.14
C PHE A 104 12.35 8.96 -0.19
N ARG A 105 11.49 8.51 -1.11
CA ARG A 105 10.27 9.22 -1.45
C ARG A 105 9.30 9.30 -0.27
N ALA A 106 9.14 8.24 0.50
CA ALA A 106 8.33 8.25 1.72
C ALA A 106 8.93 9.16 2.81
N THR A 107 10.25 9.10 2.99
CA THR A 107 10.97 9.89 3.99
C THR A 107 11.12 11.36 3.62
N LEU A 108 11.12 11.72 2.33
CA LEU A 108 11.17 13.12 1.87
C LEU A 108 9.79 13.79 1.89
N LEU A 109 8.69 13.05 1.68
CA LEU A 109 7.35 13.66 1.66
C LEU A 109 6.85 14.06 3.05
N ALA A 110 7.21 13.32 4.10
CA ALA A 110 6.85 13.67 5.49
C ALA A 110 7.42 15.02 5.99
N PRO A 111 8.73 15.34 5.80
CA PRO A 111 9.30 16.61 6.21
C PRO A 111 8.98 17.77 5.27
N VAL A 112 8.48 17.55 4.04
CA VAL A 112 8.12 18.66 3.13
C VAL A 112 7.00 19.53 3.71
N ALA A 113 6.09 18.96 4.49
CA ALA A 113 5.06 19.72 5.21
C ALA A 113 5.69 20.63 6.29
N LEU A 114 6.61 20.09 7.10
CA LEU A 114 7.37 20.85 8.10
C LEU A 114 8.26 21.92 7.43
N PHE A 115 8.88 21.58 6.30
CA PHE A 115 9.74 22.50 5.56
C PHE A 115 8.95 23.71 5.10
N ARG A 116 7.72 23.56 4.57
CA ARG A 116 6.88 24.73 4.25
C ARG A 116 6.50 25.53 5.49
N GLN A 117 6.19 24.86 6.60
CA GLN A 117 5.73 25.53 7.82
C GLN A 117 6.84 26.33 8.53
N TYR A 118 8.10 25.90 8.44
CA TYR A 118 9.23 26.58 9.07
C TYR A 118 10.09 27.40 8.10
N LEU A 119 10.26 26.96 6.85
CA LEU A 119 11.10 27.68 5.88
C LEU A 119 10.45 28.98 5.42
N LEU A 120 9.12 29.03 5.23
CA LEU A 120 8.43 30.27 4.86
C LEU A 120 8.60 31.39 5.91
N PRO A 121 8.37 31.16 7.23
CA PRO A 121 8.59 32.20 8.23
C PRO A 121 10.08 32.55 8.38
N ILE A 122 11.01 31.59 8.26
CA ILE A 122 12.44 31.87 8.30
C ILE A 122 12.87 32.75 7.12
N LEU A 123 12.44 32.43 5.89
CA LEU A 123 12.72 33.27 4.72
C LEU A 123 12.10 34.66 4.86
N ALA A 124 10.84 34.75 5.31
CA ALA A 124 10.19 36.04 5.54
C ALA A 124 11.00 36.89 6.54
N PHE A 125 11.40 36.32 7.67
CA PHE A 125 12.24 37.02 8.65
C PHE A 125 13.58 37.46 8.05
N ALA A 126 14.28 36.56 7.35
CA ALA A 126 15.55 36.87 6.71
C ALA A 126 15.42 38.01 5.69
N THR A 127 14.36 38.02 4.87
CA THR A 127 14.13 39.10 3.91
C THR A 127 13.92 40.45 4.59
N VAL A 128 13.15 40.51 5.68
CA VAL A 128 12.95 41.74 6.46
C VAL A 128 14.27 42.24 7.03
N VAL A 129 15.08 41.35 7.62
CA VAL A 129 16.40 41.72 8.18
C VAL A 129 17.32 42.27 7.09
N VAL A 130 17.37 41.65 5.92
CA VAL A 130 18.19 42.13 4.80
C VAL A 130 17.73 43.51 4.34
N VAL A 131 16.42 43.73 4.20
CA VAL A 131 15.87 45.04 3.82
C VAL A 131 16.22 46.11 4.86
N VAL A 132 16.10 45.81 6.15
CA VAL A 132 16.46 46.73 7.23
C VAL A 132 17.95 47.08 7.19
N LEU A 133 18.82 46.09 7.02
CA LEU A 133 20.27 46.31 6.90
C LEU A 133 20.63 47.15 5.67
N TRP A 134 19.91 46.95 4.56
CA TRP A 134 20.11 47.73 3.34
C TRP A 134 19.67 49.19 3.51
N LEU A 135 18.59 49.45 4.23
CA LEU A 135 18.13 50.82 4.55
C LEU A 135 19.03 51.55 5.56
N LEU A 136 19.82 50.81 6.33
CA LEU A 136 20.76 51.34 7.32
C LEU A 136 22.19 51.54 6.77
N SER A 137 22.50 51.02 5.59
CA SER A 137 23.78 51.24 4.89
C SER A 137 23.70 52.48 4.00
#